data_AF-A0A318MIL9-F1
#
_entry.id   AF-A0A318MIL9-F1
#
_cell.length_a   1.000
_cell.length_b   1.000
_cell.length_c   1.000
_cell.angle_alpha   90.00
_cell.angle_beta   90.00
_cell.angle_gamma   90.00
#
_symmetry.space_group_name_H-M   'P 1'
#
loop_
_entity.id
_entity.type
_entity.pdbx_description
1 polymer ?
#
loop_
_entity_poly.entity_id
_entity_poly.type
_entity_poly.pdbx_seq_one_letter_code
_entity_poly.pdbx_strand_id
1 'polypeptide(L)'
;MFVPYDDYPEQPNKVQSLRGGGYAIETARRLAAEKQYDAYVYEGLLLSGKCLADQIGVTSIRLSSAFAYNPSILAKLSDTGGLHVSSLLKSPAVVN
;
A
#
# COMPACT_ATOMS: atom_id res chain seq x y z
N MET A 1 9.40 -14.66 -10.17
CA MET A 1 9.80 -13.79 -11.30
C MET A 1 9.53 -12.36 -10.90
N PHE A 2 10.45 -11.43 -11.17
CA PHE A 2 10.23 -10.01 -10.95
C PHE A 2 9.45 -9.41 -12.13
N VAL A 3 8.46 -8.55 -11.87
CA VAL A 3 7.72 -7.82 -12.90
C VAL A 3 8.07 -6.34 -12.76
N PRO A 4 8.67 -5.71 -13.80
CA PRO A 4 8.93 -4.28 -13.76
C PRO A 4 7.61 -3.50 -13.79
N TYR A 5 7.63 -2.31 -13.21
CA TYR A 5 6.51 -1.39 -13.32
C TYR A 5 6.32 -0.94 -14.77
N ASP A 6 5.06 -0.80 -15.16
CA ASP A 6 4.69 -0.29 -16.47
C ASP A 6 5.06 1.20 -16.56
N ASP A 7 5.67 1.59 -17.68
CA ASP A 7 6.02 2.98 -18.00
C ASP A 7 6.85 3.70 -16.92
N TYR A 8 7.58 2.95 -16.08
CA TYR A 8 8.48 3.53 -15.09
C TYR A 8 9.84 3.87 -15.73
N PRO A 9 10.30 5.12 -15.63
CA PRO A 9 11.54 5.54 -16.28
C PRO A 9 12.76 4.90 -15.62
N GLU A 10 13.78 4.56 -16.42
CA GLU A 10 15.05 4.01 -15.91
C GLU A 10 15.77 4.96 -14.95
N GLN A 11 15.61 6.28 -15.18
CA GLN A 11 16.17 7.33 -14.35
C GLN A 11 15.06 8.28 -13.88
N PRO A 12 14.27 7.89 -12.86
CA PRO A 12 13.16 8.70 -12.37
C PRO A 12 13.68 9.97 -11.69
N ASN A 13 13.05 11.11 -11.99
CA ASN A 13 13.22 12.29 -11.16
C ASN A 13 12.51 12.11 -9.79
N LYS A 14 12.69 13.06 -8.87
CA LYS A 14 12.10 12.99 -7.52
C LYS A 14 10.58 12.80 -7.54
N VAL A 15 9.86 13.50 -8.41
CA VAL A 15 8.40 13.42 -8.51
C VAL A 15 7.96 12.06 -9.04
N GLN A 16 8.64 11.55 -10.06
CA GLN A 16 8.38 10.21 -10.61
C GLN A 16 8.68 9.10 -9.59
N SER A 17 9.73 9.27 -8.79
CA SER A 17 10.08 8.35 -7.70
C SER A 17 8.98 8.28 -6.64
N LEU A 18 8.43 9.43 -6.24
CA LEU A 18 7.32 9.51 -5.28
C LEU A 18 6.04 8.84 -5.79
N ARG A 19 5.87 8.75 -7.12
CA ARG A 19 4.74 8.07 -7.75
C ARG A 19 4.90 6.56 -7.86
N GLY A 20 6.03 5.99 -7.41
CA GLY A 20 6.33 4.55 -7.53
C GLY A 20 5.22 3.62 -7.03
N GLY A 21 4.55 3.97 -5.92
CA GLY A 21 3.41 3.21 -5.42
C GLY A 21 2.20 3.23 -6.37
N GLY A 22 1.98 4.33 -7.09
CA GLY A 22 0.95 4.41 -8.14
C GLY A 22 1.27 3.48 -9.30
N TYR A 23 2.50 3.53 -9.82
CA TYR A 23 2.95 2.62 -10.88
C TYR A 23 2.79 1.14 -10.50
N ALA A 24 3.14 0.78 -9.27
CA ALA A 24 2.97 -0.59 -8.77
C ALA A 24 1.50 -1.05 -8.79
N ILE A 25 0.57 -0.17 -8.42
CA ILE A 25 -0.88 -0.47 -8.42
C ILE A 25 -1.42 -0.62 -9.84
N GLU A 26 -1.00 0.25 -10.76
CA GLU A 26 -1.39 0.15 -12.17
C GLU A 26 -0.91 -1.16 -12.80
N THR A 27 0.35 -1.53 -12.55
CA THR A 27 0.90 -2.81 -13.01
C THR A 27 0.20 -4.01 -12.40
N ALA A 28 -0.08 -3.98 -11.10
CA ALA A 28 -0.85 -5.03 -10.45
C ALA A 28 -2.25 -5.17 -11.06
N ARG A 29 -2.91 -4.06 -11.40
CA ARG A 29 -4.23 -4.08 -12.06
C ARG A 29 -4.17 -4.72 -13.44
N ARG A 30 -3.19 -4.34 -14.26
CA ARG A 30 -2.98 -4.95 -15.58
C ARG A 30 -2.75 -6.45 -15.46
N LEU A 31 -1.86 -6.88 -14.56
CA LEU A 31 -1.58 -8.29 -14.35
C LEU A 31 -2.83 -9.08 -13.95
N ALA A 32 -3.65 -8.52 -13.04
CA ALA A 32 -4.90 -9.14 -12.62
C ALA A 32 -5.94 -9.25 -13.74
N ALA A 33 -5.88 -8.39 -14.76
CA ALA A 33 -6.71 -8.51 -15.96
C ALA A 33 -6.21 -9.59 -16.93
N GLU A 34 -4.90 -9.83 -16.99
CA GLU A 34 -4.28 -10.81 -17.89
C GLU A 34 -4.33 -12.24 -17.35
N LYS A 35 -4.38 -12.42 -16.02
CA LYS A 35 -4.27 -13.73 -15.36
C LYS A 35 -5.15 -13.81 -14.12
N GLN A 36 -5.61 -15.02 -13.83
CA GLN A 36 -6.31 -15.32 -12.57
C GLN A 36 -5.30 -15.48 -11.44
N TYR A 37 -5.57 -14.82 -10.32
CA TYR A 37 -4.81 -14.94 -9.07
C TYR A 37 -5.79 -15.22 -7.93
N ASP A 38 -5.41 -16.09 -6.99
CA ASP A 38 -6.29 -16.44 -5.86
C ASP A 38 -6.24 -15.40 -4.72
N ALA A 39 -5.15 -14.63 -4.65
CA ALA A 39 -4.92 -13.65 -3.60
C ALA A 39 -4.03 -12.48 -4.06
N TYR A 40 -4.19 -11.35 -3.38
CA TYR A 40 -3.35 -10.16 -3.53
C TYR A 40 -2.70 -9.80 -2.20
N VAL A 41 -1.38 -9.69 -2.21
CA VAL A 41 -0.56 -9.37 -1.04
C VAL A 41 -0.02 -7.95 -1.16
N TYR A 42 -0.17 -7.16 -0.11
CA TYR A 42 0.26 -5.75 -0.10
C TYR A 42 0.72 -5.31 1.28
N GLU A 43 1.49 -4.21 1.31
CA GLU A 43 1.94 -3.60 2.55
C GLU A 43 0.77 -2.94 3.30
N GLY A 44 0.69 -3.17 4.61
CA GLY A 44 -0.45 -2.85 5.44
C GLY A 44 -0.78 -1.35 5.53
N LEU A 45 0.21 -0.47 5.37
CA LEU A 45 0.00 0.99 5.34
C LEU A 45 -0.48 1.51 3.98
N LEU A 46 -0.41 0.69 2.93
CA LEU A 46 -0.82 1.09 1.59
C LEU A 46 -2.28 0.70 1.35
N LEU A 47 -3.21 1.57 1.75
CA LEU A 47 -4.65 1.37 1.57
C LEU A 47 -5.03 1.09 0.10
N SER A 48 -4.27 1.64 -0.85
CA SER A 48 -4.44 1.38 -2.28
C SER A 48 -4.40 -0.12 -2.62
N GLY A 49 -3.62 -0.93 -1.89
CA GLY A 49 -3.56 -2.37 -2.09
C GLY A 49 -4.86 -3.08 -1.69
N LYS A 50 -5.52 -2.63 -0.61
CA LYS A 50 -6.86 -3.13 -0.23
C LYS A 50 -7.88 -2.78 -1.30
N CYS A 51 -7.88 -1.54 -1.75
CA CYS A 51 -8.80 -1.07 -2.78
C CYS A 51 -8.66 -1.88 -4.07
N LEU A 52 -7.42 -2.18 -4.49
CA LEU A 52 -7.20 -2.99 -5.69
C LEU A 52 -7.69 -4.43 -5.50
N ALA A 53 -7.39 -5.07 -4.35
CA ALA A 53 -7.86 -6.42 -4.07
C ALA A 53 -9.39 -6.54 -4.15
N ASP A 54 -10.11 -5.54 -3.64
CA ASP A 54 -11.57 -5.47 -3.72
C ASP A 54 -12.06 -5.29 -5.15
N GLN A 55 -11.39 -4.44 -5.94
CA GLN A 55 -11.75 -4.20 -7.34
C GLN A 55 -11.58 -5.44 -8.21
N ILE A 56 -10.51 -6.22 -7.97
CA ILE A 56 -10.22 -7.44 -8.75
C ILE A 56 -10.90 -8.68 -8.17
N GLY A 57 -11.52 -8.58 -6.98
CA GLY A 57 -12.33 -9.65 -6.40
C GLY A 57 -11.55 -10.83 -5.81
N VAL A 58 -10.33 -10.60 -5.29
CA VAL A 58 -9.46 -11.67 -4.75
C VAL A 58 -9.23 -11.54 -3.26
N THR A 59 -8.77 -12.62 -2.62
CA THR A 59 -8.43 -12.61 -1.20
C THR A 59 -7.34 -11.58 -0.90
N SER A 60 -7.60 -10.68 0.05
CA SER A 60 -6.70 -9.60 0.43
C SER A 60 -5.81 -10.01 1.62
N ILE A 61 -4.49 -10.09 1.42
CA ILE A 61 -3.52 -10.42 2.48
C ILE A 61 -2.68 -9.18 2.79
N ARG A 62 -2.81 -8.67 4.01
CA ARG A 62 -1.99 -7.56 4.52
C ARG A 62 -0.72 -8.11 5.12
N LEU A 63 0.42 -7.70 4.59
CA LEU A 63 1.71 -7.89 5.23
C LEU A 63 2.16 -6.58 5.82
N SER A 64 2.80 -6.63 6.98
CA SER A 64 3.57 -5.49 7.44
C SER A 64 5.04 -5.79 7.44
N SER A 65 5.78 -4.98 6.70
CA SER A 65 7.24 -4.99 6.68
C SER A 65 7.86 -4.51 7.99
N ALA A 66 7.09 -3.92 8.91
CA ALA A 66 7.53 -3.56 10.25
C ALA A 66 7.13 -4.63 11.28
N PHE A 67 8.11 -5.41 11.75
CA PHE A 67 7.99 -6.20 12.98
C PHE A 67 8.00 -5.27 14.21
N ALA A 68 6.94 -4.50 14.44
CA ALA A 68 6.54 -3.95 15.75
C ALA A 68 5.49 -2.85 15.58
N TYR A 69 4.26 -3.23 15.26
CA TYR A 69 3.13 -2.40 15.66
C TYR A 69 2.86 -2.60 17.15
N ASN A 70 3.80 -2.15 17.98
CA ASN A 70 3.47 -1.90 19.37
C ASN A 70 2.67 -0.57 19.44
N PRO A 71 1.83 -0.39 20.46
CA PRO A 71 1.01 0.82 20.59
C PRO A 71 1.82 2.12 20.57
N SER A 72 3.06 2.11 21.08
CA SER A 72 3.93 3.30 21.10
C SER A 72 4.44 3.70 19.71
N ILE A 73 4.72 2.73 18.82
CA ILE A 73 5.14 3.00 17.44
C ILE A 73 3.95 3.49 16.62
N LEU A 74 2.77 2.88 16.78
CA LEU A 74 1.55 3.34 16.12
C LEU A 74 1.15 4.75 16.57
N ALA A 75 1.23 5.05 17.87
CA ALA A 75 0.99 6.40 18.39
C ALA A 75 1.99 7.40 17.81
N LYS A 76 3.26 7.04 17.75
CA LYS A 76 4.29 7.92 17.17
C LYS A 76 4.08 8.14 15.68
N LEU A 77 3.71 7.12 14.91
CA LEU A 77 3.35 7.26 13.49
C LEU A 77 2.07 8.07 13.30
N SER A 78 1.10 7.97 14.21
CA SER A 78 -0.09 8.81 14.25
C SER A 78 0.27 10.30 14.44
N ASP A 79 1.26 10.58 15.28
CA ASP A 79 1.69 11.95 15.58
C ASP A 79 2.67 12.53 14.54
N THR A 80 3.57 11.71 13.99
CA THR A 80 4.70 12.16 13.18
C THR A 80 4.74 11.62 11.75
N GLY A 81 3.79 10.79 11.34
CA GLY A 81 3.77 10.13 10.02
C GLY A 81 3.40 11.04 8.84
N GLY A 82 3.13 12.32 9.08
CA GLY A 82 2.61 13.24 8.07
C GLY A 82 1.14 12.97 7.74
N LEU A 83 0.50 13.87 6.99
CA LEU A 83 -0.96 13.89 6.82
C LEU A 83 -1.57 12.53 6.41
N HIS A 84 -0.90 11.77 5.55
CA HIS A 84 -1.42 10.49 5.07
C HIS A 84 -1.36 9.40 6.15
N VAL A 85 -0.20 9.14 6.74
CA VAL A 85 -0.04 8.08 7.74
C VAL A 85 -0.74 8.45 9.05
N SER A 86 -0.65 9.72 9.45
CA SER A 86 -1.36 10.22 10.63
C SER A 86 -2.89 10.07 10.51
N SER A 87 -3.47 10.33 9.33
CA SER A 87 -4.93 10.18 9.14
C SER A 87 -5.40 8.73 9.13
N LEU A 88 -4.56 7.79 8.67
CA LEU A 88 -4.85 6.36 8.72
C LEU A 88 -4.78 5.77 10.14
N LEU A 89 -3.91 6.33 10.99
CA LEU A 89 -3.62 5.77 12.32
C LEU A 89 -4.31 6.51 13.48
N LYS A 90 -4.85 7.71 13.25
CA LYS A 90 -5.75 8.39 14.21
C LYS A 90 -7.11 7.70 14.22
N SER A 91 -7.27 6.70 15.08
CA SER A 91 -8.59 6.17 15.42
C SER A 91 -9.43 7.29 16.08
N PRO A 92 -10.73 7.45 15.78
CA PRO A 92 -11.59 8.29 16.61
C PRO A 92 -11.50 7.71 18.02
N ALA A 93 -11.27 8.57 19.02
CA ALA A 93 -11.17 8.16 20.41
C ALA A 93 -12.32 7.19 20.71
N VAL A 94 -11.98 5.97 21.15
CA VAL A 94 -12.96 5.11 21.82
C VAL A 94 -13.41 5.95 23.01
N VAL A 95 -14.61 6.50 22.88
CA VAL A 95 -15.28 7.24 23.94
C VAL A 95 -15.45 6.21 25.06
N ASN A 96 -14.67 6.37 26.13
CA ASN A 96 -14.92 5.67 27.39
C ASN A 96 -16.24 6.16 27.98
#